data_AF-A0A6C0AW36-F1
#
_entry.id   AF-A0A6C0AW36-F1
#
_cell.length_a   1.000
_cell.length_b   1.000
_cell.length_c   1.000
_cell.angle_alpha   90.00
_cell.angle_beta   90.00
_cell.angle_gamma   90.00
#
_symmetry.space_group_name_H-M   'P 1'
#
loop_
_entity.id
_entity.type
_entity.pdbx_description
1 polymer ?
#
loop_
_entity_poly.entity_id
_entity_poly.type
_entity_poly.pdbx_seq_one_letter_code
_entity_poly.pdbx_strand_id
1 'polypeptide(L)'
;MKNDIIKVVNTILDTYKEDEYIKEKFQKFMLDHLPNQVLQWKNDQQRRLTRNEEMAKEHDAFIEVFLRRHTHFYNPQNEQFFSYNGREFKHITEDNITQKISNTIDSESSELSSWRKKTKMNILKRIKDKLLIRAIPESETIQHVLKLLHPSLFIKRNEAKYFLCVLGDNILKKYNVTNQQSTTYYHFIDSKAKNLLRDLEYYSNHYFSTTCSTSFKHKHHEHSYESCRLVTILPCVQQEQYWKNSIKTSALDILCVACHYSNRYGSADQFLETLQTDYDLKDHILYLKDNTQSKIAQSFYDQYLVNSENTTQDNDTNDITWKDITFLWKQFLESNRLPNIMFMQVLKQELIQYVQEKAQNTGTNSSFDESTDTFIGVTSKLQPNIQCFLSFWQGTMIQDETEHYMEIDEIAYLYNNWSKTNGNQAIQNERLVELIQFYYPNVEWQDDKYIHGYKNKLWNKQTDMIIALDAIRNEVGTHNMNVYDAYEHYCKYHKDIKLPNLPVSKVYFEHTWENL
;
A
#
# COMPACT_ATOMS: atom_id res chain seq x y z
N MET A 1 33.78 -38.05 -61.90
CA MET A 1 33.99 -36.61 -62.18
C MET A 1 35.21 -36.35 -63.07
N LYS A 2 36.46 -36.60 -62.64
CA LYS A 2 37.66 -36.36 -63.46
C LYS A 2 37.64 -37.13 -64.80
N ASN A 3 37.36 -38.43 -64.74
CA ASN A 3 37.30 -39.27 -65.93
C ASN A 3 36.16 -38.88 -66.88
N ASP A 4 35.05 -38.38 -66.35
CA ASP A 4 33.90 -37.92 -67.14
C ASP A 4 34.21 -36.60 -67.87
N ILE A 5 34.88 -35.66 -67.20
CA ILE A 5 35.33 -34.40 -67.81
C ILE A 5 36.33 -34.67 -68.94
N ILE A 6 37.34 -35.52 -68.68
CA ILE A 6 38.33 -35.91 -69.69
C ILE A 6 37.65 -36.60 -70.86
N LYS A 7 36.67 -37.48 -70.61
CA LYS A 7 35.90 -38.14 -71.66
C LYS A 7 35.14 -37.13 -72.53
N VAL A 8 34.46 -36.15 -71.92
CA VAL A 8 33.75 -35.08 -72.66
C VAL A 8 34.71 -34.21 -73.48
N VAL A 9 35.84 -33.81 -72.90
CA VAL A 9 36.86 -33.02 -73.60
C VAL A 9 37.43 -33.79 -74.78
N ASN A 10 37.76 -35.07 -74.61
CA ASN A 10 38.26 -35.93 -75.69
C ASN A 10 37.20 -36.13 -76.77
N THR A 11 35.93 -36.36 -76.41
CA THR A 11 34.83 -36.45 -77.39
C THR A 11 34.71 -35.18 -78.23
N ILE A 12 34.83 -34.00 -77.63
CA ILE A 12 34.76 -32.71 -78.36
C ILE A 12 35.96 -32.55 -79.31
N LEU A 13 37.17 -32.89 -78.84
CA LEU A 13 38.39 -32.86 -79.67
C LEU A 13 38.31 -33.84 -80.84
N ASP A 14 37.79 -35.05 -80.62
CA ASP A 14 37.63 -36.07 -81.66
C ASP A 14 36.54 -35.70 -82.67
N THR A 15 35.44 -35.06 -82.23
CA THR A 15 34.31 -34.66 -83.08
C THR A 15 34.66 -33.54 -84.05
N TYR A 16 35.51 -32.58 -83.62
CA TYR A 16 35.91 -31.42 -84.40
C TYR A 16 37.37 -31.48 -84.87
N LYS A 17 37.96 -32.68 -84.95
CA LYS A 17 39.40 -32.89 -85.22
C LYS A 17 39.92 -32.28 -86.54
N GLU A 18 39.06 -32.15 -87.55
CA GLU A 18 39.38 -31.61 -88.89
C GLU A 18 39.04 -30.11 -89.03
N ASP A 19 38.42 -29.48 -88.02
CA ASP A 19 38.02 -28.06 -88.04
C ASP A 19 39.02 -27.24 -87.19
N GLU A 20 40.06 -26.72 -87.85
CA GLU A 20 41.11 -25.93 -87.18
C GLU A 20 40.56 -24.69 -86.45
N TYR A 21 39.51 -24.06 -86.98
CA TYR A 21 38.91 -22.86 -86.37
C TYR A 21 38.25 -23.18 -85.03
N ILE A 22 37.49 -24.28 -84.96
CA ILE A 22 36.87 -24.74 -83.71
C ILE A 22 37.94 -25.20 -82.72
N LYS A 23 38.99 -25.89 -83.18
CA LYS A 23 40.09 -26.38 -82.35
C LYS A 23 40.86 -25.24 -81.68
N GLU A 24 41.19 -24.18 -82.42
CA GLU A 24 41.88 -23.00 -81.88
C GLU A 24 41.00 -22.26 -80.87
N LYS A 25 39.70 -22.07 -81.16
CA LYS A 25 38.75 -21.47 -80.22
C LYS A 25 38.59 -22.30 -78.95
N PHE A 26 38.49 -23.62 -79.08
CA PHE A 26 38.35 -24.53 -77.94
C PHE A 26 39.62 -24.54 -77.08
N GLN A 27 40.80 -24.55 -77.70
CA GLN A 27 42.07 -24.43 -77.00
C GLN A 27 42.18 -23.12 -76.23
N LYS A 28 41.85 -21.99 -76.87
CA LYS A 28 41.80 -20.67 -76.21
C LYS A 28 40.79 -20.63 -75.07
N PHE A 29 39.63 -21.27 -75.23
CA PHE A 29 38.64 -21.37 -74.16
C PHE A 29 39.15 -22.19 -72.97
N MET A 30 39.76 -23.35 -73.23
CA MET A 30 40.23 -24.27 -72.18
C MET A 30 41.49 -23.78 -71.46
N LEU A 31 42.40 -23.10 -72.18
CA LEU A 31 43.67 -22.62 -71.62
C LEU A 31 43.55 -21.21 -71.03
N ASP A 32 42.78 -20.30 -71.66
CA ASP A 32 42.75 -18.90 -71.24
C ASP A 32 41.43 -18.53 -70.52
N HIS A 33 40.27 -18.93 -71.04
CA HIS A 33 38.98 -18.50 -70.45
C HIS A 33 38.59 -19.32 -69.22
N LEU A 34 38.67 -20.64 -69.29
CA LEU A 34 38.21 -21.54 -68.23
C LEU A 34 38.99 -21.34 -66.91
N PRO A 35 40.34 -21.25 -66.88
CA PRO A 35 41.07 -21.01 -65.64
C PRO A 35 40.73 -19.64 -65.04
N ASN A 36 40.59 -18.61 -65.87
CA ASN A 36 40.18 -17.27 -65.44
C ASN A 36 38.76 -17.26 -64.88
N GLN A 37 37.83 -18.00 -65.48
CA GLN A 37 36.46 -18.12 -65.03
C GLN A 37 36.37 -18.89 -63.70
N VAL A 38 37.15 -19.96 -63.53
CA VAL A 38 37.24 -20.70 -62.26
C VAL A 38 37.86 -19.83 -61.15
N LEU A 39 38.86 -19.02 -61.47
CA LEU A 39 39.43 -18.05 -60.53
C LEU A 39 38.41 -16.97 -60.14
N GLN A 40 37.63 -16.46 -61.09
CA GLN A 40 36.51 -15.54 -60.81
C GLN A 40 35.46 -16.18 -59.89
N TRP A 41 35.05 -17.43 -60.14
CA TRP A 41 34.12 -18.14 -59.26
C TRP A 41 34.63 -18.25 -57.83
N LYS A 42 35.93 -18.54 -57.65
CA LYS A 42 36.57 -18.57 -56.33
C LYS A 42 36.56 -17.20 -55.65
N ASN A 43 36.92 -16.14 -56.39
CA ASN A 43 36.92 -14.77 -55.87
C ASN A 43 35.51 -14.31 -55.50
N ASP A 44 34.50 -14.64 -56.30
CA ASP A 44 33.10 -14.34 -56.02
C ASP A 44 32.59 -15.10 -54.80
N GLN A 45 32.97 -16.38 -54.65
CA GLN A 45 32.66 -17.15 -53.45
C GLN A 45 33.28 -16.52 -52.19
N GLN A 46 34.56 -16.13 -52.25
CA GLN A 46 35.24 -15.47 -51.12
C GLN A 46 34.63 -14.10 -50.78
N ARG A 47 34.29 -13.30 -51.80
CA ARG A 47 33.59 -12.01 -51.60
C ARG A 47 32.21 -12.21 -50.96
N ARG A 48 31.45 -13.24 -51.38
CA ARG A 48 30.15 -13.58 -50.78
C ARG A 48 30.29 -14.00 -49.32
N LEU A 49 31.29 -14.81 -48.99
CA LEU A 49 31.56 -15.23 -47.61
C LEU A 49 31.92 -14.03 -46.73
N THR A 50 32.87 -13.20 -47.18
CA THR A 50 33.32 -12.01 -46.44
C THR A 50 32.17 -11.03 -46.21
N ARG A 51 31.38 -10.75 -47.26
CA ARG A 51 30.20 -9.86 -47.15
C ARG A 51 29.15 -10.43 -46.20
N ASN A 52 28.91 -11.74 -46.22
CA ASN A 52 27.97 -12.37 -45.28
C ASN A 52 28.45 -12.26 -43.82
N GLU A 53 29.75 -12.41 -43.56
CA GLU A 53 30.33 -12.25 -42.22
C GLU A 53 30.26 -10.80 -41.74
N GLU A 54 30.57 -9.82 -42.60
CA GLU A 54 30.46 -8.39 -42.29
C GLU A 54 29.02 -7.98 -42.01
N MET A 55 28.07 -8.38 -42.86
CA MET A 55 26.64 -8.13 -42.64
C MET A 55 26.12 -8.77 -41.35
N ALA A 56 26.62 -9.96 -40.99
CA ALA A 56 26.25 -10.61 -39.73
C ALA A 56 26.75 -9.82 -38.51
N LYS A 57 28.00 -9.34 -38.55
CA LYS A 57 28.56 -8.49 -37.49
C LYS A 57 27.81 -7.17 -37.36
N GLU A 58 27.50 -6.50 -38.46
CA GLU A 58 26.75 -5.25 -38.47
C GLU A 58 25.32 -5.45 -37.94
N HIS A 59 24.66 -6.52 -38.37
CA HIS A 59 23.34 -6.90 -37.85
C HIS A 59 23.36 -7.10 -36.32
N ASP A 60 24.34 -7.83 -35.78
CA ASP A 60 24.43 -8.07 -34.34
C ASP A 60 24.78 -6.78 -33.57
N ALA A 61 25.67 -5.95 -34.12
CA ALA A 61 25.97 -4.63 -33.56
C ALA A 61 24.74 -3.72 -33.53
N PHE A 62 23.94 -3.72 -34.60
CA PHE A 62 22.68 -2.97 -34.66
C PHE A 62 21.71 -3.41 -33.57
N ILE A 63 21.52 -4.72 -33.37
CA ILE A 63 20.64 -5.26 -32.33
C ILE A 63 21.10 -4.81 -30.93
N GLU A 64 22.40 -4.89 -30.65
CA GLU A 64 22.96 -4.42 -29.37
C GLU A 64 22.72 -2.93 -29.14
N VAL A 65 22.99 -2.09 -30.15
CA VAL A 65 22.78 -0.64 -30.06
C VAL A 65 21.30 -0.32 -29.84
N PHE A 66 20.40 -0.97 -30.57
CA PHE A 66 18.95 -0.78 -30.42
C PHE A 66 18.49 -1.14 -29.00
N LEU A 67 18.89 -2.30 -28.48
CA LEU A 67 18.50 -2.79 -27.15
C LEU A 67 19.10 -1.96 -26.01
N ARG A 68 20.21 -1.24 -26.23
CA ARG A 68 20.81 -0.30 -25.28
C ARG A 68 20.09 1.04 -25.28
N ARG A 69 19.67 1.53 -26.45
CA ARG A 69 18.93 2.80 -26.58
C ARG A 69 17.47 2.69 -26.15
N HIS A 70 16.89 1.49 -26.25
CA HIS A 70 15.49 1.28 -25.94
C HIS A 70 15.31 0.10 -24.99
N THR A 71 15.13 0.43 -23.71
CA THR A 71 14.87 -0.54 -22.65
C THR A 71 13.43 -1.02 -22.74
N HIS A 72 13.28 -2.28 -23.13
CA HIS A 72 11.99 -2.97 -23.16
C HIS A 72 12.03 -4.23 -22.29
N PHE A 73 10.88 -4.58 -21.75
CA PHE A 73 10.66 -5.75 -20.91
C PHE A 73 9.43 -6.52 -21.39
N TYR A 74 9.32 -7.76 -20.94
CA TYR A 74 8.24 -8.66 -21.28
C TYR A 74 7.69 -9.33 -20.02
N ASN A 75 6.38 -9.52 -19.97
CA ASN A 75 5.75 -10.40 -18.98
C ASN A 75 5.21 -11.66 -19.69
N PRO A 76 5.77 -12.86 -19.41
CA PRO A 76 5.33 -14.08 -20.06
C PRO A 76 3.94 -14.56 -19.62
N GLN A 77 3.43 -14.12 -18.46
CA GLN A 77 2.14 -14.61 -17.97
C GLN A 77 0.94 -14.05 -18.73
N ASN A 78 1.03 -12.81 -19.21
CA ASN A 78 -0.03 -12.15 -19.99
C ASN A 78 0.42 -11.71 -21.39
N GLU A 79 1.62 -12.13 -21.79
CA GLU A 79 2.25 -11.83 -23.08
C GLU A 79 2.38 -10.32 -23.40
N GLN A 80 2.42 -9.46 -22.38
CA GLN A 80 2.52 -8.00 -22.55
C GLN A 80 3.97 -7.50 -22.62
N PHE A 81 4.16 -6.40 -23.33
CA PHE A 81 5.43 -5.69 -23.43
C PHE A 81 5.39 -4.35 -22.69
N PHE A 82 6.55 -3.96 -22.18
CA PHE A 82 6.72 -2.74 -21.42
C PHE A 82 7.98 -2.01 -21.88
N SER A 83 7.95 -0.69 -21.79
CA SER A 83 9.08 0.18 -22.09
C SER A 83 9.46 0.99 -20.85
N TYR A 84 10.74 1.31 -20.73
CA TYR A 84 11.27 2.13 -19.64
C TYR A 84 12.17 3.22 -20.21
N ASN A 85 11.88 4.48 -19.87
CA ASN A 85 12.63 5.65 -20.35
C ASN A 85 13.68 6.17 -19.35
N GLY A 86 13.93 5.45 -18.26
CA GLY A 86 14.79 5.90 -17.16
C GLY A 86 14.06 6.67 -16.05
N ARG A 87 12.77 6.97 -16.22
CA ARG A 87 11.94 7.68 -15.23
C ARG A 87 10.65 6.95 -14.89
N GLU A 88 9.97 6.41 -15.89
CA GLU A 88 8.66 5.78 -15.78
C GLU A 88 8.59 4.51 -16.65
N PHE A 89 7.89 3.50 -16.17
CA PHE A 89 7.52 2.32 -16.92
C PHE A 89 6.18 2.54 -17.64
N LYS A 90 6.08 2.08 -18.88
CA LYS A 90 4.85 2.18 -19.69
C LYS A 90 4.56 0.90 -20.45
N HIS A 91 3.29 0.54 -20.51
CA HIS A 91 2.82 -0.49 -21.43
C HIS A 91 3.07 -0.07 -22.88
N ILE A 92 3.49 -1.01 -23.72
CA ILE A 92 3.73 -0.81 -25.14
C ILE A 92 3.26 -2.05 -25.91
N THR A 93 2.68 -1.87 -27.09
CA THR A 93 2.26 -2.98 -27.95
C THR A 93 3.42 -3.53 -28.78
N GLU A 94 3.33 -4.79 -29.18
CA GLU A 94 4.30 -5.41 -30.09
C GLU A 94 4.40 -4.66 -31.43
N ASP A 95 3.28 -4.16 -31.95
CA ASP A 95 3.23 -3.35 -33.16
C ASP A 95 4.03 -2.06 -33.04
N ASN A 96 3.91 -1.35 -31.91
CA ASN A 96 4.67 -0.13 -31.66
C ASN A 96 6.17 -0.41 -31.57
N ILE A 97 6.57 -1.53 -30.93
CA ILE A 97 7.97 -1.97 -30.92
C ILE A 97 8.44 -2.27 -32.34
N THR A 98 7.64 -2.99 -33.12
CA THR A 98 7.96 -3.40 -34.49
C THR A 98 8.07 -2.21 -35.44
N GLN A 99 7.19 -1.22 -35.30
CA GLN A 99 7.25 0.04 -36.04
C GLN A 99 8.51 0.81 -35.67
N LYS A 100 8.85 0.89 -34.38
CA LYS A 100 10.07 1.55 -33.90
C LYS A 100 11.33 0.89 -34.46
N ILE A 101 11.41 -0.45 -34.45
CA ILE A 101 12.50 -1.19 -35.09
C ILE A 101 12.59 -0.85 -36.59
N SER A 102 11.45 -0.81 -37.29
CA SER A 102 11.42 -0.51 -38.73
C SER A 102 11.97 0.87 -39.02
N ASN A 103 11.49 1.89 -38.29
CA ASN A 103 11.93 3.26 -38.46
C ASN A 103 13.43 3.42 -38.18
N THR A 104 13.96 2.74 -37.16
CA THR A 104 15.40 2.77 -36.85
C THR A 104 16.25 2.11 -37.94
N ILE A 105 15.78 0.98 -38.52
CA ILE A 105 16.44 0.34 -39.66
C ILE A 105 16.48 1.29 -40.86
N ASP A 106 15.35 1.95 -41.14
CA ASP A 106 15.20 2.84 -42.30
C ASP A 106 16.07 4.11 -42.17
N SER A 107 16.31 4.59 -40.95
CA SER A 107 17.15 5.76 -40.70
C SER A 107 18.65 5.46 -40.61
N GLU A 108 19.04 4.29 -40.09
CA GLU A 108 20.44 4.02 -39.71
C GLU A 108 21.15 2.98 -40.57
N SER A 109 20.43 2.15 -41.34
CA SER A 109 21.03 1.00 -42.02
C SER A 109 20.26 0.59 -43.28
N SER A 110 20.55 1.23 -44.41
CA SER A 110 19.97 0.87 -45.72
C SER A 110 20.33 -0.57 -46.14
N GLU A 111 21.50 -1.06 -45.71
CA GLU A 111 22.03 -2.40 -46.03
C GLU A 111 21.29 -3.53 -45.28
N LEU A 112 20.82 -3.25 -44.05
CA LEU A 112 20.04 -4.20 -43.23
C LEU A 112 18.57 -4.30 -43.64
N SER A 113 18.11 -3.49 -44.59
CA SER A 113 16.73 -3.55 -45.11
C SER A 113 16.37 -4.95 -45.65
N SER A 114 17.34 -5.63 -46.28
CA SER A 114 17.18 -7.02 -46.75
C SER A 114 16.96 -8.04 -45.62
N TRP A 115 17.40 -7.74 -44.39
CA TRP A 115 17.27 -8.58 -43.21
C TRP A 115 16.19 -8.09 -42.23
N ARG A 116 15.39 -7.09 -42.60
CA ARG A 116 14.40 -6.43 -41.73
C ARG A 116 13.52 -7.42 -40.94
N LYS A 117 13.02 -8.48 -41.59
CA LYS A 117 12.20 -9.52 -40.94
C LYS A 117 13.00 -10.31 -39.88
N LYS A 118 14.24 -10.67 -40.20
CA LYS A 118 15.15 -11.41 -39.31
C LYS A 118 15.58 -10.56 -38.12
N THR A 119 15.92 -9.29 -38.35
CA THR A 119 16.28 -8.32 -37.30
C THR A 119 15.13 -8.12 -36.31
N LYS A 120 13.90 -7.91 -36.81
CA LYS A 120 12.70 -7.80 -35.98
C LYS A 120 12.50 -9.00 -35.08
N MET A 121 12.54 -10.21 -35.66
CA MET A 121 12.36 -11.46 -34.91
C MET A 121 13.43 -11.64 -33.83
N ASN A 122 14.69 -11.33 -34.13
CA ASN A 122 15.80 -11.45 -33.18
C ASN A 122 15.69 -10.44 -32.03
N ILE A 123 15.34 -9.18 -32.31
CA ILE A 123 15.11 -8.15 -31.28
C ILE A 123 13.95 -8.56 -30.38
N LEU A 124 12.80 -8.97 -30.95
CA LEU A 124 11.65 -9.40 -30.16
C LEU A 124 11.97 -10.61 -29.27
N LYS A 125 12.73 -11.58 -29.79
CA LYS A 125 13.19 -12.72 -28.99
C LYS A 125 14.02 -12.27 -27.79
N ARG A 126 14.99 -11.38 -28.00
CA ARG A 126 15.83 -10.84 -26.90
C ARG A 126 15.05 -9.97 -25.92
N ILE A 127 13.99 -9.28 -26.36
CA ILE A 127 13.09 -8.54 -25.45
C ILE A 127 12.30 -9.52 -24.59
N LYS A 128 11.80 -10.63 -25.17
CA LYS A 128 11.06 -11.67 -24.42
C LYS A 128 11.91 -12.33 -23.32
N ASP A 129 13.23 -12.37 -23.48
CA ASP A 129 14.16 -12.85 -22.44
C ASP A 129 14.32 -11.86 -21.26
N LYS A 130 13.96 -10.58 -21.42
CA LYS A 130 14.05 -9.54 -20.39
C LYS A 130 12.73 -9.44 -19.61
N LEU A 131 12.65 -10.19 -18.51
CA LEU A 131 11.45 -10.22 -17.66
C LEU A 131 11.22 -8.90 -16.92
N LEU A 132 9.97 -8.41 -16.92
CA LEU A 132 9.56 -7.20 -16.20
C LEU A 132 9.85 -7.27 -14.70
N ILE A 133 9.59 -8.42 -14.07
CA ILE A 133 9.86 -8.67 -12.65
C ILE A 133 11.35 -8.57 -12.26
N ARG A 134 12.26 -8.57 -13.25
CA ARG A 134 13.71 -8.40 -13.07
C ARG A 134 14.19 -7.02 -13.51
N ALA A 135 13.28 -6.08 -13.79
CA ALA A 135 13.64 -4.73 -14.16
C ALA A 135 14.41 -4.03 -13.02
N ILE A 136 15.40 -3.23 -13.41
CA ILE A 136 16.20 -2.41 -12.50
C ILE A 136 15.80 -0.95 -12.75
N PRO A 137 14.96 -0.36 -11.89
CA PRO A 137 14.61 1.05 -11.96
C PRO A 137 15.80 1.93 -11.60
N GLU A 138 15.88 3.09 -12.26
CA GLU A 138 16.83 4.15 -11.92
C GLU A 138 16.51 4.78 -10.57
N SER A 139 17.52 5.46 -10.01
CA SER A 139 17.39 6.15 -8.73
C SER A 139 16.24 7.18 -8.72
N GLU A 140 16.00 7.85 -9.85
CA GLU A 140 14.91 8.82 -10.00
C GLU A 140 13.53 8.16 -9.81
N THR A 141 13.27 7.03 -10.47
CA THR A 141 12.02 6.25 -10.32
C THR A 141 11.86 5.74 -8.88
N ILE A 142 12.93 5.24 -8.27
CA ILE A 142 12.90 4.77 -6.87
C ILE A 142 12.56 5.92 -5.92
N GLN A 143 13.16 7.10 -6.09
CA GLN A 143 12.84 8.26 -5.26
C GLN A 143 11.40 8.75 -5.48
N HIS A 144 10.92 8.73 -6.72
CA HIS A 144 9.53 9.10 -7.03
C HIS A 144 8.55 8.19 -6.28
N VAL A 145 8.68 6.87 -6.41
CA VAL A 145 7.84 5.90 -5.69
C VAL A 145 7.92 6.10 -4.17
N LEU A 146 9.12 6.32 -3.62
CA LEU A 146 9.27 6.55 -2.18
C LEU A 146 8.60 7.85 -1.72
N LYS A 147 8.63 8.93 -2.50
CA LYS A 147 7.97 10.21 -2.19
C LYS A 147 6.44 10.11 -2.24
N LEU A 148 5.90 9.20 -3.06
CA LEU A 148 4.47 8.93 -3.09
C LEU A 148 3.99 8.25 -1.80
N LEU A 149 4.80 7.34 -1.27
CA LEU A 149 4.46 6.53 -0.09
C LEU A 149 4.84 7.21 1.23
N HIS A 150 5.97 7.89 1.29
CA HIS A 150 6.46 8.60 2.47
C HIS A 150 6.60 10.10 2.16
N PRO A 151 6.06 11.00 3.01
CA PRO A 151 5.47 10.76 4.32
C PRO A 151 3.96 10.45 4.32
N SER A 152 3.34 10.31 3.15
CA SER A 152 1.87 10.27 3.01
C SER A 152 1.22 9.07 3.71
N LEU A 153 1.76 7.86 3.52
CA LEU A 153 1.22 6.60 4.06
C LEU A 153 2.14 5.98 5.13
N PHE A 154 3.42 6.35 5.13
CA PHE A 154 4.44 5.82 6.05
C PHE A 154 5.23 6.95 6.70
N ILE A 155 5.51 6.84 7.99
CA ILE A 155 6.22 7.86 8.77
C ILE A 155 7.70 7.85 8.40
N LYS A 156 8.30 6.66 8.26
CA LYS A 156 9.72 6.51 7.91
C LYS A 156 9.88 6.02 6.48
N ARG A 157 10.96 6.46 5.83
CA ARG A 157 11.36 5.95 4.51
C ARG A 157 11.62 4.43 4.51
N ASN A 158 12.17 3.88 5.60
CA ASN A 158 12.45 2.45 5.70
C ASN A 158 11.17 1.60 5.89
N GLU A 159 10.10 2.15 6.49
CA GLU A 159 8.78 1.50 6.53
C GLU A 159 8.22 1.34 5.11
N ALA A 160 8.29 2.39 4.28
CA ALA A 160 7.88 2.33 2.88
C ALA A 160 8.72 1.32 2.07
N LYS A 161 10.06 1.28 2.29
CA LYS A 161 10.92 0.28 1.65
C LYS A 161 10.57 -1.13 2.07
N TYR A 162 10.33 -1.36 3.36
CA TYR A 162 9.92 -2.66 3.89
C TYR A 162 8.60 -3.11 3.27
N PHE A 163 7.59 -2.24 3.25
CA PHE A 163 6.31 -2.51 2.58
C PHE A 163 6.49 -2.88 1.10
N LEU A 164 7.33 -2.16 0.36
CA LEU A 164 7.67 -2.49 -1.03
C LEU A 164 8.41 -3.83 -1.16
N CYS A 165 9.29 -4.19 -0.21
CA CYS A 165 9.92 -5.51 -0.19
C CYS A 165 8.88 -6.62 0.00
N VAL A 166 7.94 -6.45 0.94
CA VAL A 166 6.85 -7.42 1.19
C VAL A 166 5.97 -7.58 -0.05
N LEU A 167 5.58 -6.48 -0.71
CA LEU A 167 4.86 -6.53 -1.99
C LEU A 167 5.64 -7.30 -3.06
N GLY A 168 6.94 -7.01 -3.20
CA GLY A 168 7.81 -7.67 -4.15
C GLY A 168 7.95 -9.18 -3.88
N ASP A 169 8.07 -9.58 -2.62
CA ASP A 169 8.15 -10.98 -2.21
C ASP A 169 6.86 -11.75 -2.55
N ASN A 170 5.69 -11.11 -2.42
CA ASN A 170 4.43 -11.69 -2.85
C ASN A 170 4.38 -11.88 -4.38
N ILE A 171 4.73 -10.85 -5.15
CA ILE A 171 4.74 -10.91 -6.63
C ILE A 171 5.72 -11.98 -7.12
N LEU A 172 6.88 -12.09 -6.48
CA LEU A 172 7.91 -13.07 -6.80
C LEU A 172 7.66 -14.45 -6.16
N LYS A 173 6.55 -14.60 -5.42
CA LYS A 173 6.11 -15.84 -4.75
C LYS A 173 7.17 -16.44 -3.81
N LYS A 174 7.99 -15.60 -3.17
CA LYS A 174 9.09 -16.04 -2.29
C LYS A 174 8.62 -16.73 -1.01
N TYR A 175 7.37 -16.47 -0.62
CA TYR A 175 6.73 -17.10 0.54
C TYR A 175 6.04 -18.43 0.23
N ASN A 176 6.01 -18.83 -1.03
CA ASN A 176 5.38 -20.08 -1.47
C ASN A 176 6.47 -21.08 -1.87
N VAL A 177 6.72 -22.05 -0.99
CA VAL A 177 7.31 -23.37 -1.23
C VAL A 177 8.49 -23.40 -2.23
N THR A 178 9.71 -23.56 -1.70
CA THR A 178 10.74 -24.31 -2.41
C THR A 178 11.30 -25.40 -1.49
N ASN A 179 11.14 -26.64 -1.93
CA ASN A 179 11.76 -27.88 -1.46
C ASN A 179 12.29 -27.89 -0.01
N GLN A 180 11.49 -28.51 0.87
CA GLN A 180 11.80 -29.04 2.21
C GLN A 180 11.61 -28.14 3.44
N GLN A 181 11.46 -26.82 3.33
CA GLN A 181 10.92 -25.99 4.42
C GLN A 181 10.02 -24.87 3.85
N SER A 182 8.70 -24.98 4.08
CA SER A 182 7.75 -23.92 3.75
C SER A 182 7.66 -22.95 4.92
N THR A 183 8.40 -21.84 4.87
CA THR A 183 8.22 -20.76 5.86
C THR A 183 7.19 -19.78 5.33
N THR A 184 5.92 -20.01 5.68
CA THR A 184 4.84 -19.07 5.38
C THR A 184 4.91 -17.91 6.36
N TYR A 185 5.17 -16.69 5.86
CA TYR A 185 5.16 -15.47 6.69
C TYR A 185 3.82 -14.74 6.58
N TYR A 186 3.36 -14.20 7.70
CA TYR A 186 2.11 -13.44 7.81
C TYR A 186 2.42 -11.99 8.20
N HIS A 187 2.01 -11.05 7.36
CA HIS A 187 2.30 -9.64 7.53
C HIS A 187 1.05 -8.93 8.03
N PHE A 188 1.00 -8.62 9.32
CA PHE A 188 -0.12 -7.93 9.93
C PHE A 188 -0.08 -6.44 9.63
N ILE A 189 -1.16 -5.96 9.03
CA ILE A 189 -1.37 -4.56 8.71
C ILE A 189 -2.77 -4.15 9.15
N ASP A 190 -2.92 -2.90 9.57
CA ASP A 190 -4.22 -2.37 9.98
C ASP A 190 -5.28 -2.60 8.89
N SER A 191 -6.48 -2.99 9.32
CA SER A 191 -7.69 -3.09 8.51
C SER A 191 -8.00 -1.84 7.68
N LYS A 192 -7.53 -0.67 8.12
CA LYS A 192 -7.60 0.61 7.40
C LYS A 192 -6.95 0.55 6.01
N ALA A 193 -5.95 -0.32 5.81
CA ALA A 193 -5.21 -0.45 4.55
C ALA A 193 -5.88 -1.34 3.48
N LYS A 194 -7.06 -1.91 3.75
CA LYS A 194 -7.74 -2.85 2.83
C LYS A 194 -7.92 -2.31 1.42
N ASN A 195 -8.34 -1.05 1.29
CA ASN A 195 -8.62 -0.45 -0.01
C ASN A 195 -7.32 -0.20 -0.80
N LEU A 196 -6.24 0.21 -0.13
CA LEU A 196 -4.91 0.33 -0.73
C LEU A 196 -4.42 -1.01 -1.28
N LEU A 197 -4.49 -2.08 -0.48
CA LEU A 197 -4.07 -3.41 -0.91
C LEU A 197 -4.92 -3.93 -2.08
N ARG A 198 -6.24 -3.68 -2.07
CA ARG A 198 -7.13 -4.06 -3.17
C ARG A 198 -6.75 -3.35 -4.48
N ASP A 199 -6.44 -2.06 -4.43
CA ASP A 199 -6.08 -1.30 -5.63
C ASP A 199 -4.71 -1.76 -6.15
N LEU A 200 -3.73 -1.98 -5.28
CA LEU A 200 -2.43 -2.54 -5.68
C LEU A 200 -2.57 -3.96 -6.27
N GLU A 201 -3.41 -4.79 -5.67
CA GLU A 201 -3.73 -6.15 -6.14
C GLU A 201 -4.39 -6.12 -7.52
N TYR A 202 -5.29 -5.17 -7.77
CA TYR A 202 -5.88 -4.95 -9.10
C TYR A 202 -4.80 -4.65 -10.15
N TYR A 203 -3.89 -3.71 -9.88
CA TYR A 203 -2.83 -3.36 -10.82
C TYR A 203 -1.79 -4.47 -10.97
N SER A 204 -1.48 -5.19 -9.90
CA SER A 204 -0.59 -6.35 -9.95
C SER A 204 -1.15 -7.44 -10.86
N ASN A 205 -2.43 -7.77 -10.72
CA ASN A 205 -3.08 -8.74 -11.60
C ASN A 205 -3.18 -8.23 -13.05
N HIS A 206 -3.40 -6.92 -13.26
CA HIS A 206 -3.46 -6.32 -14.58
C HIS A 206 -2.11 -6.38 -15.32
N TYR A 207 -1.02 -5.95 -14.69
CA TYR A 207 0.30 -5.85 -15.34
C TYR A 207 1.15 -7.12 -15.25
N PHE A 208 1.11 -7.81 -14.10
CA PHE A 208 1.95 -8.97 -13.83
C PHE A 208 1.17 -10.28 -13.89
N SER A 209 -0.16 -10.27 -13.77
CA SER A 209 -1.00 -11.47 -13.64
C SER A 209 -0.62 -12.34 -12.45
N THR A 210 -0.11 -11.70 -11.40
CA THR A 210 0.23 -12.32 -10.13
C THR A 210 -0.33 -11.47 -8.99
N THR A 211 -0.65 -12.14 -7.89
CA THR A 211 -1.13 -11.52 -6.66
C THR A 211 0.01 -10.87 -5.87
N CYS A 212 -0.23 -9.71 -5.24
CA CYS A 212 0.79 -8.99 -4.48
C CYS A 212 0.44 -8.85 -2.99
N SER A 213 -0.74 -9.26 -2.57
CA SER A 213 -1.26 -9.04 -1.21
C SER A 213 -1.42 -10.32 -0.36
N THR A 214 -1.02 -11.49 -0.85
CA THR A 214 -1.37 -12.79 -0.23
C THR A 214 -0.90 -13.01 1.21
N SER A 215 0.27 -12.48 1.57
CA SER A 215 0.83 -12.58 2.92
C SER A 215 0.21 -11.58 3.91
N PHE A 216 -0.49 -10.54 3.43
CA PHE A 216 -1.05 -9.52 4.30
C PHE A 216 -2.29 -10.04 5.03
N LYS A 217 -2.37 -9.79 6.33
CA LYS A 217 -3.48 -10.19 7.20
C LYS A 217 -3.93 -8.99 8.04
N HIS A 218 -5.24 -8.88 8.26
CA HIS A 218 -5.83 -7.79 9.05
C HIS A 218 -6.25 -8.20 10.45
N LYS A 219 -6.32 -9.51 10.70
CA LYS A 219 -6.68 -10.11 11.99
C LYS A 219 -5.85 -11.36 12.17
N HIS A 220 -5.39 -11.60 13.39
CA HIS A 220 -4.74 -12.85 13.75
C HIS A 220 -5.73 -14.02 13.57
N HIS A 221 -5.25 -15.14 13.00
CA HIS A 221 -6.02 -16.36 12.77
C HIS A 221 -5.19 -17.57 13.23
N GLU A 222 -4.75 -17.57 14.50
CA GLU A 222 -4.01 -18.69 15.12
C GLU A 222 -2.66 -19.02 14.47
N HIS A 223 -2.10 -18.09 13.69
CA HIS A 223 -0.76 -18.23 13.13
C HIS A 223 0.31 -18.18 14.24
N SER A 224 1.35 -19.01 14.11
CA SER A 224 2.50 -18.95 15.03
C SER A 224 3.14 -17.57 14.98
N TYR A 225 3.30 -16.95 16.14
CA TYR A 225 3.90 -15.62 16.31
C TYR A 225 5.31 -15.51 15.70
N GLU A 226 6.07 -16.60 15.67
CA GLU A 226 7.40 -16.67 15.05
C GLU A 226 7.39 -16.31 13.55
N SER A 227 6.32 -16.64 12.84
CA SER A 227 6.15 -16.35 11.41
C SER A 227 5.37 -15.07 11.14
N CYS A 228 5.02 -14.33 12.18
CA CYS A 228 4.27 -13.08 12.07
C CYS A 228 5.22 -11.88 12.01
N ARG A 229 4.90 -10.92 11.16
CA ARG A 229 5.60 -9.63 11.02
C ARG A 229 4.60 -8.50 11.05
N LEU A 230 4.98 -7.35 11.59
CA LEU A 230 4.15 -6.15 11.57
C LEU A 230 4.48 -5.26 10.38
N VAL A 231 3.45 -4.63 9.81
CA VAL A 231 3.57 -3.59 8.79
C VAL A 231 2.78 -2.37 9.27
N THR A 232 3.50 -1.33 9.68
CA THR A 232 2.92 -0.07 10.14
C THR A 232 2.47 0.76 8.94
N ILE A 233 1.28 1.35 9.05
CA ILE A 233 0.74 2.29 8.05
C ILE A 233 -0.02 3.40 8.78
N LEU A 234 0.01 4.61 8.23
CA LEU A 234 -0.68 5.75 8.81
C LEU A 234 -2.21 5.61 8.68
N PRO A 235 -2.99 6.02 9.71
CA PRO A 235 -4.46 5.97 9.68
C PRO A 235 -5.09 6.72 8.51
N CYS A 236 -4.41 7.76 7.99
CA CYS A 236 -4.85 8.54 6.83
C CYS A 236 -5.04 7.68 5.56
N VAL A 237 -4.57 6.44 5.52
CA VAL A 237 -4.82 5.51 4.40
C VAL A 237 -6.32 5.29 4.12
N GLN A 238 -7.20 5.47 5.12
CA GLN A 238 -8.65 5.40 4.90
C GLN A 238 -9.16 6.50 3.95
N GLN A 239 -8.46 7.62 3.87
CA GLN A 239 -8.83 8.79 3.08
C GLN A 239 -8.32 8.63 1.65
N GLU A 240 -9.03 7.82 0.86
CA GLU A 240 -8.66 7.43 -0.52
C GLU A 240 -8.34 8.62 -1.44
N GLN A 241 -9.01 9.76 -1.23
CA GLN A 241 -8.84 10.98 -2.01
C GLN A 241 -7.39 11.51 -2.05
N TYR A 242 -6.58 11.21 -1.04
CA TYR A 242 -5.21 11.73 -0.97
C TYR A 242 -4.18 10.89 -1.73
N TRP A 243 -4.46 9.59 -1.95
CA TRP A 243 -3.45 8.68 -2.49
C TRP A 243 -3.90 7.91 -3.74
N LYS A 244 -5.21 7.69 -3.93
CA LYS A 244 -5.73 6.77 -4.95
C LYS A 244 -5.33 7.14 -6.37
N ASN A 245 -5.40 8.42 -6.72
CA ASN A 245 -4.98 8.88 -8.05
C ASN A 245 -3.47 8.72 -8.26
N SER A 246 -2.66 9.04 -7.24
CA SER A 246 -1.20 8.88 -7.30
C SER A 246 -0.78 7.42 -7.48
N ILE A 247 -1.43 6.50 -6.75
CA ILE A 247 -1.21 5.05 -6.91
C ILE A 247 -1.61 4.60 -8.32
N LYS A 248 -2.78 5.02 -8.81
CA LYS A 248 -3.24 4.69 -10.17
C LYS A 248 -2.23 5.12 -11.25
N THR A 249 -1.72 6.35 -11.17
CA THR A 249 -0.80 6.89 -12.19
C THR A 249 0.58 6.21 -12.15
N SER A 250 1.06 5.82 -10.97
CA SER A 250 2.41 5.27 -10.79
C SER A 250 2.41 3.77 -10.43
N ALA A 251 1.32 3.05 -10.66
CA ALA A 251 1.15 1.66 -10.21
C ALA A 251 2.25 0.74 -10.76
N LEU A 252 2.55 0.85 -12.05
CA LEU A 252 3.58 0.03 -12.69
C LEU A 252 4.97 0.31 -12.11
N ASP A 253 5.31 1.58 -11.86
CA ASP A 253 6.56 1.98 -11.21
C ASP A 253 6.66 1.40 -9.79
N ILE A 254 5.58 1.50 -9.00
CA ILE A 254 5.50 0.96 -7.64
C ILE A 254 5.78 -0.55 -7.64
N LEU A 255 5.13 -1.31 -8.53
CA LEU A 255 5.27 -2.76 -8.60
C LEU A 255 6.67 -3.18 -9.10
N CYS A 256 7.24 -2.47 -10.08
CA CYS A 256 8.61 -2.69 -10.55
C CYS A 256 9.64 -2.39 -9.45
N VAL A 257 9.47 -1.29 -8.71
CA VAL A 257 10.34 -0.95 -7.58
C VAL A 257 10.21 -1.98 -6.44
N ALA A 258 8.99 -2.48 -6.18
CA ALA A 258 8.77 -3.55 -5.21
C ALA A 258 9.53 -4.84 -5.59
N CYS A 259 9.40 -5.30 -6.84
CA CYS A 259 10.15 -6.45 -7.34
C CYS A 259 11.67 -6.22 -7.27
N HIS A 260 12.13 -5.01 -7.63
CA HIS A 260 13.54 -4.65 -7.55
C HIS A 260 14.07 -4.72 -6.12
N TYR A 261 13.37 -4.15 -5.13
CA TYR A 261 13.80 -4.20 -3.74
C TYR A 261 13.82 -5.61 -3.19
N SER A 262 12.77 -6.40 -3.45
CA SER A 262 12.74 -7.81 -3.07
C SER A 262 13.94 -8.57 -3.65
N ASN A 263 14.28 -8.38 -4.93
CA ASN A 263 15.44 -9.03 -5.54
C ASN A 263 16.79 -8.49 -5.01
N ARG A 264 16.88 -7.19 -4.75
CA ARG A 264 18.10 -6.53 -4.27
C ARG A 264 18.49 -7.01 -2.87
N TYR A 265 17.52 -7.12 -1.96
CA TYR A 265 17.75 -7.55 -0.58
C TYR A 265 17.58 -9.05 -0.38
N GLY A 266 16.98 -9.74 -1.35
CA GLY A 266 16.70 -11.17 -1.31
C GLY A 266 15.34 -11.51 -0.69
N SER A 267 14.94 -10.84 0.40
CA SER A 267 13.57 -10.85 0.95
C SER A 267 13.32 -9.62 1.85
N ALA A 268 12.08 -9.44 2.30
CA ALA A 268 11.69 -8.43 3.28
C ALA A 268 12.35 -8.67 4.65
N ASP A 269 12.50 -9.93 5.08
CA ASP A 269 13.22 -10.27 6.32
C ASP A 269 14.72 -9.99 6.17
N GLN A 270 15.33 -10.33 5.02
CA GLN A 270 16.74 -10.02 4.75
C GLN A 270 16.98 -8.50 4.63
N PHE A 271 15.99 -7.73 4.18
CA PHE A 271 16.05 -6.27 4.25
C PHE A 271 16.22 -5.76 5.70
N LEU A 272 15.60 -6.41 6.69
CA LEU A 272 15.74 -6.02 8.10
C LEU A 272 17.18 -6.21 8.61
N GLU A 273 17.94 -7.14 8.06
CA GLU A 273 19.36 -7.33 8.39
C GLU A 273 20.23 -6.16 7.91
N THR A 274 19.75 -5.41 6.90
CA THR A 274 20.45 -4.22 6.39
C THR A 274 20.19 -2.96 7.21
N LEU A 275 19.22 -2.98 8.13
CA LEU A 275 18.90 -1.86 9.01
C LEU A 275 19.96 -1.74 10.12
N GLN A 276 21.03 -1.00 9.84
CA GLN A 276 22.14 -0.80 10.79
C GLN A 276 21.86 0.25 11.88
N THR A 277 20.91 1.15 11.66
CA THR A 277 20.66 2.29 12.57
C THR A 277 19.20 2.45 12.98
N ASP A 278 18.28 1.69 12.40
CA ASP A 278 16.83 1.81 12.61
C ASP A 278 16.32 0.61 13.42
N TYR A 279 16.93 0.41 14.60
CA TYR A 279 16.63 -0.72 15.48
C TYR A 279 15.16 -0.71 15.93
N ASP A 280 14.61 0.46 16.26
CA ASP A 280 13.20 0.60 16.64
C ASP A 280 12.24 0.03 15.58
N LEU A 281 12.53 0.25 14.29
CA LEU A 281 11.71 -0.28 13.20
C LEU A 281 11.83 -1.81 13.14
N LYS A 282 13.06 -2.33 13.25
CA LYS A 282 13.31 -3.77 13.23
C LYS A 282 12.59 -4.47 14.39
N ASP A 283 12.73 -3.94 15.60
CA ASP A 283 12.12 -4.47 16.82
C ASP A 283 10.59 -4.41 16.73
N HIS A 284 10.04 -3.33 16.16
CA HIS A 284 8.60 -3.23 15.92
C HIS A 284 8.12 -4.27 14.89
N ILE A 285 8.82 -4.43 13.76
CA ILE A 285 8.44 -5.41 12.73
C ILE A 285 8.48 -6.85 13.29
N LEU A 286 9.49 -7.15 14.12
CA LEU A 286 9.70 -8.45 14.75
C LEU A 286 8.97 -8.63 16.09
N TYR A 287 8.18 -7.65 16.53
CA TYR A 287 7.56 -7.64 17.86
C TYR A 287 6.83 -8.95 18.21
N LEU A 288 6.04 -9.50 17.27
CA LEU A 288 5.34 -10.77 17.50
C LEU A 288 6.28 -11.97 17.52
N LYS A 289 7.33 -11.97 16.71
CA LYS A 289 8.32 -13.05 16.71
C LYS A 289 9.04 -13.16 18.06
N ASP A 290 9.30 -12.02 18.69
CA ASP A 290 10.13 -11.94 19.90
C ASP A 290 9.32 -11.99 21.21
N ASN A 291 7.98 -11.95 21.12
CA ASN A 291 7.07 -11.98 22.26
C ASN A 291 6.06 -13.13 22.17
N THR A 292 5.65 -13.68 23.30
CA THR A 292 4.55 -14.65 23.37
C THR A 292 3.24 -13.94 23.71
N GLN A 293 2.10 -14.59 23.47
CA GLN A 293 0.78 -14.06 23.86
C GLN A 293 0.74 -13.69 25.35
N SER A 294 1.26 -14.57 26.22
CA SER A 294 1.37 -14.32 27.65
C SER A 294 2.24 -13.10 27.98
N LYS A 295 3.42 -12.96 27.36
CA LYS A 295 4.30 -11.78 27.59
C LYS A 295 3.62 -10.46 27.19
N ILE A 296 2.85 -10.47 26.10
CA ILE A 296 2.12 -9.29 25.64
C ILE A 296 0.99 -8.94 26.62
N ALA A 297 0.22 -9.94 27.06
CA ALA A 297 -0.85 -9.75 28.04
C ALA A 297 -0.30 -9.22 29.38
N GLN A 298 0.86 -9.75 29.83
CA GLN A 298 1.58 -9.26 31.01
C GLN A 298 2.02 -7.80 30.85
N SER A 299 2.65 -7.47 29.72
CA SER A 299 3.08 -6.10 29.42
C SER A 299 1.91 -5.11 29.41
N PHE A 300 0.76 -5.52 28.84
CA PHE A 300 -0.46 -4.73 28.91
C PHE A 300 -0.94 -4.55 30.35
N TYR A 301 -1.02 -5.64 31.12
CA TYR A 301 -1.45 -5.60 32.52
C TYR A 301 -0.58 -4.63 33.33
N ASP A 302 0.75 -4.78 33.27
CA ASP A 302 1.66 -3.99 34.09
C ASP A 302 1.67 -2.49 33.69
N GLN A 303 1.30 -2.15 32.45
CA GLN A 303 1.22 -0.76 31.99
C GLN A 303 -0.14 -0.10 32.29
N TYR A 304 -1.24 -0.82 32.14
CA TYR A 304 -2.60 -0.25 32.16
C TYR A 304 -3.40 -0.61 33.41
N LEU A 305 -3.04 -1.68 34.12
CA LEU A 305 -3.79 -2.22 35.26
C LEU A 305 -2.94 -2.21 36.53
N VAL A 306 -3.62 -2.15 37.67
CA VAL A 306 -2.99 -2.13 39.00
C VAL A 306 -3.85 -2.97 39.94
N ASN A 307 -3.21 -3.79 40.77
CA ASN A 307 -3.91 -4.50 41.85
C ASN A 307 -4.24 -3.49 42.94
N SER A 308 -5.45 -3.54 43.50
CA SER A 308 -5.74 -2.76 44.69
C SER A 308 -4.84 -3.24 45.83
N GLU A 309 -4.01 -2.33 46.36
CA GLU A 309 -3.43 -2.52 47.68
C GLU A 309 -4.59 -2.53 48.69
N ASN A 310 -4.42 -3.21 49.83
CA ASN A 310 -5.43 -3.31 50.89
C ASN A 310 -5.78 -1.93 51.50
N THR A 311 -6.47 -1.06 50.77
CA THR A 311 -6.98 0.22 51.28
C THR A 311 -8.31 -0.02 51.96
N THR A 312 -8.24 -0.07 53.28
CA THR A 312 -9.33 -0.19 54.25
C THR A 312 -10.20 1.06 54.35
N GLN A 313 -10.56 1.73 53.26
CA GLN A 313 -11.52 2.84 53.31
C GLN A 313 -12.55 2.75 52.18
N ASP A 314 -13.75 2.37 52.62
CA ASP A 314 -15.11 2.68 52.14
C ASP A 314 -15.42 2.60 50.63
N ASN A 315 -16.25 1.59 50.31
CA ASN A 315 -17.31 1.54 49.28
C ASN A 315 -16.97 1.70 47.79
N ASP A 316 -15.76 2.03 47.39
CA ASP A 316 -15.37 1.94 45.98
C ASP A 316 -14.96 0.50 45.65
N THR A 317 -15.82 -0.21 44.92
CA THR A 317 -15.51 -1.52 44.35
C THR A 317 -14.33 -1.35 43.40
N ASN A 318 -13.14 -1.81 43.81
CA ASN A 318 -11.90 -1.81 43.02
C ASN A 318 -11.94 -2.89 41.94
N ASP A 319 -12.96 -2.80 41.10
CA ASP A 319 -13.31 -3.80 40.12
C ASP A 319 -13.35 -3.15 38.73
N ILE A 320 -12.94 -3.90 37.71
CA ILE A 320 -12.92 -3.42 36.34
C ILE A 320 -13.63 -4.42 35.43
N THR A 321 -14.59 -3.91 34.66
CA THR A 321 -15.37 -4.74 33.74
C THR A 321 -14.53 -5.15 32.54
N TRP A 322 -14.85 -6.29 31.92
CA TRP A 322 -14.21 -6.72 30.68
C TRP A 322 -14.41 -5.72 29.52
N LYS A 323 -15.53 -4.98 29.52
CA LYS A 323 -15.79 -3.91 28.55
C LYS A 323 -14.75 -2.79 28.68
N ASP A 324 -14.41 -2.39 29.90
CA ASP A 324 -13.40 -1.35 30.16
C ASP A 324 -11.99 -1.86 29.84
N ILE A 325 -11.66 -3.11 30.20
CA ILE A 325 -10.39 -3.74 29.79
C ILE A 325 -10.27 -3.77 28.27
N THR A 326 -11.34 -4.10 27.55
CA THR A 326 -11.35 -4.13 26.08
C THR A 326 -11.05 -2.74 25.49
N PHE A 327 -11.55 -1.68 26.13
CA PHE A 327 -11.23 -0.30 25.73
C PHE A 327 -9.76 0.07 26.00
N LEU A 328 -9.24 -0.29 27.18
CA LEU A 328 -7.84 -0.07 27.53
C LEU A 328 -6.90 -0.86 26.61
N TRP A 329 -7.28 -2.09 26.25
CA TRP A 329 -6.55 -2.91 25.30
C TRP A 329 -6.44 -2.24 23.92
N LYS A 330 -7.54 -1.62 23.43
CA LYS A 330 -7.48 -0.84 22.17
C LYS A 330 -6.47 0.31 22.26
N GLN A 331 -6.46 1.05 23.37
CA GLN A 331 -5.47 2.12 23.58
C GLN A 331 -4.04 1.62 23.66
N PHE A 332 -3.83 0.46 24.31
CA PHE A 332 -2.52 -0.18 24.36
C PHE A 332 -2.02 -0.51 22.95
N LEU A 333 -2.87 -1.09 22.10
CA LEU A 333 -2.54 -1.38 20.72
C LEU A 333 -2.21 -0.11 19.92
N GLU A 334 -3.04 0.93 20.03
CA GLU A 334 -2.83 2.20 19.32
C GLU A 334 -1.54 2.91 19.75
N SER A 335 -1.29 2.99 21.06
CA SER A 335 -0.09 3.61 21.63
C SER A 335 1.20 2.92 21.17
N ASN A 336 1.13 1.60 20.94
CA ASN A 336 2.24 0.79 20.43
C ASN A 336 2.22 0.62 18.89
N ARG A 337 1.27 1.25 18.18
CA ARG A 337 1.04 1.09 16.72
C ARG A 337 0.89 -0.37 16.28
N LEU A 338 0.24 -1.18 17.11
CA LEU A 338 -0.03 -2.58 16.86
C LEU A 338 -1.42 -2.75 16.22
N PRO A 339 -1.56 -3.58 15.16
CA PRO A 339 -2.87 -4.01 14.69
C PRO A 339 -3.52 -4.96 15.71
N ASN A 340 -4.69 -5.52 15.39
CA ASN A 340 -5.30 -6.53 16.25
C ASN A 340 -4.52 -7.85 16.20
N ILE A 341 -3.60 -8.03 17.16
CA ILE A 341 -2.60 -9.12 17.22
C ILE A 341 -3.07 -10.39 17.96
N MET A 342 -4.18 -10.35 18.70
CA MET A 342 -4.72 -11.50 19.40
C MET A 342 -6.25 -11.42 19.50
N PHE A 343 -6.90 -12.58 19.57
CA PHE A 343 -8.33 -12.64 19.83
C PHE A 343 -8.63 -12.19 21.25
N MET A 344 -9.75 -11.47 21.43
CA MET A 344 -10.19 -11.00 22.74
C MET A 344 -10.37 -12.14 23.74
N GLN A 345 -10.84 -13.31 23.28
CA GLN A 345 -11.00 -14.49 24.15
C GLN A 345 -9.64 -15.02 24.66
N VAL A 346 -8.61 -15.00 23.81
CA VAL A 346 -7.25 -15.41 24.19
C VAL A 346 -6.67 -14.42 25.19
N LEU A 347 -6.80 -13.11 24.92
CA LEU A 347 -6.39 -12.07 25.87
C LEU A 347 -7.07 -12.27 27.23
N LYS A 348 -8.37 -12.54 27.24
CA LYS A 348 -9.14 -12.76 28.47
C LYS A 348 -8.57 -13.94 29.28
N GLN A 349 -8.30 -15.06 28.62
CA GLN A 349 -7.72 -16.24 29.26
C GLN A 349 -6.32 -15.98 29.83
N GLU A 350 -5.44 -15.34 29.07
CA GLU A 350 -4.10 -14.96 29.51
C GLU A 350 -4.13 -14.00 30.71
N LEU A 351 -5.05 -13.04 30.72
CA LEU A 351 -5.21 -12.11 31.83
C LEU A 351 -5.78 -12.78 33.09
N ILE A 352 -6.76 -13.67 32.95
CA ILE A 352 -7.29 -14.45 34.08
C ILE A 352 -6.17 -15.27 34.71
N GLN A 353 -5.40 -15.99 33.89
CA GLN A 353 -4.27 -16.79 34.37
C GLN A 353 -3.24 -15.91 35.09
N TYR A 354 -2.82 -14.79 34.48
CA TYR A 354 -1.83 -13.91 35.07
C TYR A 354 -2.29 -13.28 36.39
N VAL A 355 -3.56 -12.85 36.48
CA VAL A 355 -4.14 -12.30 37.71
C VAL A 355 -4.17 -13.35 38.83
N GLN A 356 -4.57 -14.58 38.51
CA GLN A 356 -4.57 -15.69 39.48
C GLN A 356 -3.16 -16.02 39.98
N GLU A 357 -2.18 -16.10 39.07
CA GLU A 357 -0.78 -16.34 39.42
C GLU A 357 -0.21 -15.21 40.30
N LYS A 358 -0.47 -13.94 39.96
CA LYS A 358 -0.06 -12.81 40.81
C LYS A 358 -0.72 -12.87 42.18
N ALA A 359 -2.03 -13.10 42.24
CA ALA A 359 -2.79 -13.19 43.49
C ALA A 359 -2.23 -14.24 44.45
N GLN A 360 -1.86 -15.42 43.93
CA GLN A 360 -1.21 -16.47 44.71
C GLN A 360 0.17 -16.06 45.25
N ASN A 361 0.96 -15.35 44.42
CA ASN A 361 2.31 -14.93 44.78
C ASN A 361 2.34 -13.73 45.75
N THR A 362 1.36 -12.81 45.66
CA THR A 362 1.29 -11.58 46.48
C THR A 362 0.32 -11.69 47.66
N GLY A 363 -0.47 -12.75 47.75
CA GLY A 363 -1.49 -12.93 48.78
C GLY A 363 -2.65 -11.94 48.66
N THR A 364 -2.91 -11.40 47.47
CA THR A 364 -4.00 -10.44 47.20
C THR A 364 -5.28 -11.18 46.82
N ASN A 365 -6.46 -10.63 47.14
CA ASN A 365 -7.76 -11.23 46.83
C ASN A 365 -8.22 -10.98 45.37
N SER A 366 -7.30 -10.80 44.42
CA SER A 366 -7.66 -10.50 43.04
C SER A 366 -8.18 -11.75 42.33
N SER A 367 -9.32 -11.66 41.67
CA SER A 367 -9.96 -12.79 40.98
C SER A 367 -10.78 -12.31 39.79
N PHE A 368 -11.36 -13.26 39.04
CA PHE A 368 -12.25 -12.95 37.93
C PHE A 368 -13.62 -13.58 38.20
N ASP A 369 -14.67 -12.76 38.15
CA ASP A 369 -16.06 -13.18 38.28
C ASP A 369 -16.67 -13.39 36.89
N GLU A 370 -16.97 -14.65 36.56
CA GLU A 370 -17.57 -15.04 35.29
C GLU A 370 -19.02 -14.55 35.12
N SER A 371 -19.75 -14.32 36.22
CA SER A 371 -21.16 -13.94 36.17
C SER A 371 -21.37 -12.48 35.76
N THR A 372 -20.46 -11.61 36.21
CA THR A 372 -20.47 -10.17 35.94
C THR A 372 -19.43 -9.74 34.90
N ASP A 373 -18.64 -10.68 34.36
CA ASP A 373 -17.55 -10.43 33.42
C ASP A 373 -16.58 -9.35 33.92
N THR A 374 -16.18 -9.46 35.19
CA THR A 374 -15.48 -8.41 35.94
C THR A 374 -14.27 -8.96 36.69
N PHE A 375 -13.16 -8.23 36.67
CA PHE A 375 -11.99 -8.53 37.49
C PHE A 375 -12.14 -7.84 38.84
N ILE A 376 -12.10 -8.64 39.91
CA ILE A 376 -12.20 -8.19 41.28
C ILE A 376 -10.81 -7.88 41.82
N GLY A 377 -10.65 -6.75 42.51
CA GLY A 377 -9.37 -6.34 43.09
C GLY A 377 -8.31 -5.95 42.05
N VAL A 378 -8.77 -5.51 40.87
CA VAL A 378 -7.96 -4.99 39.76
C VAL A 378 -8.64 -3.72 39.27
N THR A 379 -7.86 -2.66 39.09
CA THR A 379 -8.35 -1.36 38.58
C THR A 379 -7.35 -0.76 37.59
N SER A 380 -7.71 0.36 36.96
CA SER A 380 -6.83 1.14 36.09
C SER A 380 -6.76 2.58 36.54
N LYS A 381 -5.57 3.20 36.44
CA LYS A 381 -5.41 4.65 36.64
C LYS A 381 -6.24 5.48 35.64
N LEU A 382 -6.64 4.89 34.52
CA LEU A 382 -7.45 5.54 33.49
C LEU A 382 -8.96 5.36 33.71
N GLN A 383 -9.37 4.49 34.65
CA GLN A 383 -10.77 4.18 34.95
C GLN A 383 -11.59 5.39 35.44
N PRO A 384 -11.08 6.27 36.33
CA PRO A 384 -11.84 7.45 36.77
C PRO A 384 -12.24 8.37 35.61
N ASN A 385 -11.37 8.52 34.61
CA ASN A 385 -11.65 9.35 33.43
C ASN A 385 -12.78 8.76 32.57
N ILE A 386 -12.78 7.43 32.40
CA ILE A 386 -13.84 6.70 31.71
C ILE A 386 -15.16 6.85 32.47
N GLN A 387 -15.14 6.61 33.79
CA GLN A 387 -16.34 6.68 34.62
C GLN A 387 -16.93 8.10 34.64
N CYS A 388 -16.08 9.12 34.72
CA CYS A 388 -16.49 10.52 34.60
C CYS A 388 -17.21 10.80 33.27
N PHE A 389 -16.70 10.28 32.16
CA PHE A 389 -17.39 10.35 30.87
C PHE A 389 -18.74 9.63 30.88
N LEU A 390 -18.81 8.40 31.40
CA LEU A 390 -20.06 7.65 31.45
C LEU A 390 -21.12 8.37 32.30
N SER A 391 -20.73 8.92 33.45
CA SER A 391 -21.61 9.73 34.30
C SER A 391 -22.10 10.99 33.59
N PHE A 392 -21.23 11.70 32.86
CA PHE A 392 -21.64 12.83 32.02
C PHE A 392 -22.66 12.39 30.97
N TRP A 393 -22.35 11.35 30.20
CA TRP A 393 -23.19 10.94 29.08
C TRP A 393 -24.58 10.48 29.55
N GLN A 394 -24.63 9.58 30.54
CA GLN A 394 -25.90 9.07 31.08
C GLN A 394 -26.71 10.17 31.79
N GLY A 395 -26.04 11.10 32.44
CA GLY A 395 -26.70 12.19 33.17
C GLY A 395 -27.27 13.27 32.23
N THR A 396 -26.56 13.59 31.14
CA THR A 396 -26.79 14.82 30.37
C THR A 396 -27.26 14.62 28.94
N MET A 397 -26.89 13.52 28.28
CA MET A 397 -27.30 13.25 26.89
C MET A 397 -28.67 12.57 26.86
N ILE A 398 -29.59 13.08 26.04
CA ILE A 398 -30.93 12.53 25.84
C ILE A 398 -31.11 12.22 24.35
N GLN A 399 -31.67 11.06 24.03
CA GLN A 399 -32.08 10.74 22.67
C GLN A 399 -33.25 11.62 22.23
N ASP A 400 -33.10 12.23 21.07
CA ASP A 400 -34.12 13.05 20.42
C ASP A 400 -33.92 12.98 18.91
N GLU A 401 -34.76 12.22 18.21
CA GLU A 401 -34.67 12.00 16.76
C GLU A 401 -34.83 13.29 15.95
N THR A 402 -35.38 14.36 16.55
CA THR A 402 -35.53 15.67 15.89
C THR A 402 -34.26 16.51 15.95
N GLU A 403 -33.27 16.11 16.75
CA GLU A 403 -32.03 16.84 16.92
C GLU A 403 -30.97 16.34 15.93
N HIS A 404 -30.41 17.27 15.15
CA HIS A 404 -29.41 17.00 14.14
C HIS A 404 -28.15 17.84 14.34
N TYR A 405 -27.03 17.39 13.78
CA TYR A 405 -25.78 18.17 13.73
C TYR A 405 -25.29 18.69 15.10
N MET A 406 -25.30 17.85 16.12
CA MET A 406 -24.59 18.17 17.37
C MET A 406 -23.09 17.97 17.14
N GLU A 407 -22.30 19.03 17.29
CA GLU A 407 -20.86 18.99 17.00
C GLU A 407 -20.07 18.40 18.17
N ILE A 408 -19.00 17.66 17.86
CA ILE A 408 -18.08 17.15 18.89
C ILE A 408 -17.48 18.28 19.72
N ASP A 409 -17.18 19.44 19.12
CA ASP A 409 -16.70 20.63 19.83
C ASP A 409 -17.72 21.14 20.86
N GLU A 410 -19.02 21.07 20.53
CA GLU A 410 -20.11 21.45 21.44
C GLU A 410 -20.16 20.47 22.63
N ILE A 411 -20.11 19.16 22.36
CA ILE A 411 -20.12 18.13 23.42
C ILE A 411 -18.88 18.24 24.30
N ALA A 412 -17.71 18.46 23.71
CA ALA A 412 -16.46 18.63 24.45
C ALA A 412 -16.50 19.87 25.34
N TYR A 413 -17.08 20.97 24.87
CA TYR A 413 -17.31 22.16 25.70
C TYR A 413 -18.24 21.84 26.89
N LEU A 414 -19.39 21.21 26.63
CA LEU A 414 -20.36 20.87 27.67
C LEU A 414 -19.77 19.90 28.70
N TYR A 415 -19.04 18.88 28.24
CA TYR A 415 -18.30 17.96 29.09
C TYR A 415 -17.29 18.71 29.94
N ASN A 416 -16.44 19.54 29.34
CA ASN A 416 -15.37 20.23 30.05
C ASN A 416 -15.92 21.23 31.08
N ASN A 417 -17.06 21.86 30.81
CA ASN A 417 -17.73 22.75 31.77
C ASN A 417 -18.36 21.96 32.92
N TRP A 418 -19.06 20.87 32.62
CA TRP A 418 -19.63 19.95 33.61
C TRP A 418 -18.53 19.33 34.50
N SER A 419 -17.46 18.86 33.87
CA SER A 419 -16.30 18.24 34.52
C SER A 419 -15.61 19.20 35.48
N LYS A 420 -15.35 20.46 35.06
CA LYS A 420 -14.80 21.51 35.93
C LYS A 420 -15.66 21.76 37.18
N THR A 421 -16.98 21.77 37.02
CA THR A 421 -17.92 21.98 38.12
C THR A 421 -17.87 20.83 39.12
N ASN A 422 -17.54 19.61 38.66
CA ASN A 422 -17.43 18.40 39.47
C ASN A 422 -15.99 18.05 39.89
N GLY A 423 -15.01 18.94 39.66
CA GLY A 423 -13.60 18.73 40.04
C GLY A 423 -12.84 17.70 39.21
N ASN A 424 -13.35 17.33 38.04
CA ASN A 424 -12.76 16.33 37.15
C ASN A 424 -11.88 16.95 36.06
N GLN A 425 -11.10 16.12 35.38
CA GLN A 425 -10.19 16.56 34.32
C GLN A 425 -10.92 16.90 33.02
N ALA A 426 -10.34 17.83 32.25
CA ALA A 426 -10.81 18.14 30.91
C ALA A 426 -10.48 16.99 29.93
N ILE A 427 -11.30 16.83 28.90
CA ILE A 427 -11.12 15.87 27.83
C ILE A 427 -10.77 16.58 26.51
N GLN A 428 -9.96 15.90 25.69
CA GLN A 428 -9.69 16.28 24.31
C GLN A 428 -10.74 15.69 23.36
N ASN A 429 -10.95 16.31 22.21
CA ASN A 429 -11.98 15.92 21.25
C ASN A 429 -11.74 14.51 20.71
N GLU A 430 -10.52 14.18 20.33
CA GLU A 430 -10.14 12.87 19.80
C GLU A 430 -10.51 11.78 20.81
N ARG A 431 -10.19 12.04 22.08
CA ARG A 431 -10.51 11.14 23.18
C ARG A 431 -12.00 10.98 23.43
N LEU A 432 -12.75 12.06 23.26
CA LEU A 432 -14.20 12.06 23.37
C LEU A 432 -14.84 11.21 22.26
N VAL A 433 -14.37 11.36 21.02
CA VAL A 433 -14.83 10.56 19.87
C VAL A 433 -14.61 9.07 20.13
N GLU A 434 -13.40 8.69 20.57
CA GLU A 434 -13.08 7.29 20.91
C GLU A 434 -14.03 6.70 21.95
N LEU A 435 -14.34 7.46 23.01
CA LEU A 435 -15.23 7.03 24.08
C LEU A 435 -16.67 6.85 23.58
N ILE A 436 -17.18 7.80 22.80
CA ILE A 436 -18.54 7.71 22.25
C ILE A 436 -18.66 6.52 21.30
N GLN A 437 -17.74 6.39 20.34
CA GLN A 437 -17.75 5.28 19.38
C GLN A 437 -17.61 3.91 20.06
N PHE A 438 -16.86 3.82 21.16
CA PHE A 438 -16.68 2.56 21.88
C PHE A 438 -17.88 2.20 22.78
N TYR A 439 -18.34 3.12 23.62
CA TYR A 439 -19.36 2.83 24.63
C TYR A 439 -20.79 2.95 24.08
N TYR A 440 -20.99 3.75 23.05
CA TYR A 440 -22.28 4.04 22.40
C TYR A 440 -22.21 3.82 20.88
N PRO A 441 -21.99 2.57 20.42
CA PRO A 441 -21.78 2.26 19.00
C PRO A 441 -23.02 2.51 18.10
N ASN A 442 -24.19 2.73 18.70
CA ASN A 442 -25.44 3.03 17.98
C ASN A 442 -25.63 4.52 17.69
N VAL A 443 -24.69 5.39 18.12
CA VAL A 443 -24.72 6.81 17.78
C VAL A 443 -24.46 6.97 16.28
N GLU A 444 -25.31 7.71 15.59
CA GLU A 444 -25.15 8.00 14.17
C GLU A 444 -24.18 9.16 13.97
N TRP A 445 -23.15 8.93 13.15
CA TRP A 445 -22.08 9.88 12.87
C TRP A 445 -22.16 10.42 11.45
N GLN A 446 -21.79 11.68 11.28
CA GLN A 446 -21.56 12.31 9.99
C GLN A 446 -20.21 13.04 9.97
N ASP A 447 -19.39 12.72 8.95
CA ASP A 447 -18.07 13.33 8.67
C ASP A 447 -17.10 13.32 9.87
N ASP A 448 -17.21 12.32 10.76
CA ASP A 448 -16.46 12.22 12.03
C ASP A 448 -16.54 13.47 12.94
N LYS A 449 -17.52 14.36 12.67
CA LYS A 449 -17.67 15.67 13.31
C LYS A 449 -19.02 15.87 13.99
N TYR A 450 -20.07 15.30 13.41
CA TYR A 450 -21.45 15.51 13.84
C TYR A 450 -22.05 14.21 14.37
N ILE A 451 -22.84 14.31 15.44
CA ILE A 451 -23.74 13.25 15.88
C ILE A 451 -25.20 13.68 15.70
N HIS A 452 -26.05 12.72 15.38
CA HIS A 452 -27.50 12.92 15.19
C HIS A 452 -28.31 12.15 16.22
N GLY A 453 -29.53 12.61 16.49
CA GLY A 453 -30.48 11.91 17.37
C GLY A 453 -30.24 12.14 18.86
N TYR A 454 -29.44 13.14 19.24
CA TYR A 454 -29.13 13.44 20.64
C TYR A 454 -29.14 14.94 20.92
N LYS A 455 -29.74 15.30 22.05
CA LYS A 455 -29.65 16.63 22.68
C LYS A 455 -28.97 16.55 24.04
N ASN A 456 -28.56 17.70 24.59
CA ASN A 456 -27.93 17.77 25.90
C ASN A 456 -28.75 18.60 26.90
N LYS A 457 -28.94 18.10 28.12
CA LYS A 457 -29.68 18.80 29.20
C LYS A 457 -29.04 20.10 29.64
N LEU A 458 -27.72 20.21 29.52
CA LEU A 458 -26.96 21.37 29.95
C LEU A 458 -27.09 22.54 28.98
N TRP A 459 -27.57 22.29 27.75
CA TRP A 459 -27.74 23.30 26.73
C TRP A 459 -28.86 22.95 25.75
N ASN A 460 -29.93 23.75 25.78
CA ASN A 460 -31.04 23.61 24.85
C ASN A 460 -30.76 24.44 23.58
N LYS A 461 -30.01 23.81 22.67
CA LYS A 461 -29.57 24.39 21.39
C LYS A 461 -30.72 24.98 20.57
N GLN A 462 -31.82 24.24 20.43
CA GLN A 462 -33.02 24.68 19.71
C GLN A 462 -33.63 25.95 20.31
N THR A 463 -33.79 25.98 21.64
CA THR A 463 -34.43 27.11 22.33
C THR A 463 -33.58 28.36 22.25
N ASP A 464 -32.27 28.25 22.48
CA ASP A 464 -31.34 29.38 22.39
C ASP A 464 -31.37 30.00 20.99
N MET A 465 -31.41 29.16 19.96
CA MET A 465 -31.51 29.62 18.58
C MET A 465 -32.87 30.26 18.27
N ILE A 466 -33.99 29.70 18.73
CA ILE A 466 -35.33 30.31 18.55
C ILE A 466 -35.39 31.68 19.21
N ILE A 467 -34.88 31.82 20.45
CA ILE A 467 -34.83 33.09 21.17
C ILE A 467 -34.01 34.12 20.38
N ALA A 468 -32.85 33.72 19.86
CA ALA A 468 -32.00 34.59 19.05
C ALA A 468 -32.68 35.01 17.74
N LEU A 469 -33.37 34.09 17.07
CA LEU A 469 -34.10 34.36 15.83
C LEU A 469 -35.29 35.30 16.05
N ASP A 470 -36.06 35.12 17.13
CA ASP A 470 -37.14 36.03 17.51
C ASP A 470 -36.61 37.43 17.85
N ALA A 471 -35.46 37.54 18.53
CA ALA A 471 -34.81 38.81 18.79
C ALA A 471 -34.39 39.52 17.49
N ILE A 472 -33.74 38.80 16.56
CA ILE A 472 -33.36 39.34 15.23
C ILE A 472 -34.60 39.78 14.45
N ARG A 473 -35.69 39.00 14.51
CA ARG A 473 -36.95 39.33 13.84
C ARG A 473 -37.58 40.60 14.38
N ASN A 474 -37.47 40.84 15.69
CA ASN A 474 -38.00 42.04 16.34
C ASN A 474 -37.13 43.29 16.10
N GLU A 475 -35.80 43.14 15.98
CA GLU A 475 -34.88 44.27 15.81
C GLU A 475 -34.73 44.74 14.35
N VAL A 476 -34.57 43.79 13.41
CA VAL A 476 -34.16 44.09 12.02
C VAL A 476 -35.27 43.78 11.01
N GLY A 477 -36.21 42.91 11.38
CA GLY A 477 -37.21 42.36 10.46
C GLY A 477 -36.60 41.30 9.53
N THR A 478 -37.27 40.16 9.36
CA THR A 478 -36.74 39.03 8.55
C THR A 478 -37.19 39.05 7.09
N HIS A 479 -37.99 40.03 6.66
CA HIS A 479 -38.45 40.09 5.27
C HIS A 479 -37.27 40.34 4.31
N ASN A 480 -37.00 39.36 3.44
CA ASN A 480 -35.93 39.31 2.43
C ASN A 480 -34.49 39.07 2.93
N MET A 481 -34.30 38.64 4.19
CA MET A 481 -32.97 38.27 4.68
C MET A 481 -32.57 36.90 4.13
N ASN A 482 -31.39 36.79 3.52
CA ASN A 482 -30.85 35.50 3.12
C ASN A 482 -30.21 34.79 4.33
N VAL A 483 -29.97 33.48 4.23
CA VAL A 483 -29.47 32.67 5.35
C VAL A 483 -28.11 33.13 5.87
N TYR A 484 -27.27 33.66 4.97
CA TYR A 484 -25.95 34.17 5.32
C TYR A 484 -26.06 35.44 6.19
N ASP A 485 -26.88 36.40 5.78
CA ASP A 485 -27.13 37.64 6.51
C ASP A 485 -27.76 37.34 7.88
N ALA A 486 -28.74 36.41 7.92
CA ALA A 486 -29.37 35.96 9.15
C ALA A 486 -28.36 35.35 10.14
N TYR A 487 -27.42 34.53 9.64
CA TYR A 487 -26.36 33.97 10.47
C TYR A 487 -25.35 35.02 10.96
N GLU A 488 -25.04 36.03 10.14
CA GLU A 488 -24.18 37.14 10.56
C GLU A 488 -24.83 37.93 11.71
N HIS A 489 -26.14 38.20 11.61
CA HIS A 489 -26.91 38.83 12.68
C HIS A 489 -26.95 37.96 13.94
N TYR A 490 -27.16 36.66 13.80
CA TYR A 490 -27.08 35.70 14.91
C TYR A 490 -25.72 35.74 15.61
N CYS A 491 -24.62 35.75 14.86
CA CYS A 491 -23.28 35.84 15.43
C CYS A 491 -23.03 37.18 16.16
N LYS A 492 -23.62 38.28 15.70
CA LYS A 492 -23.56 39.59 16.39
C LYS A 492 -24.36 39.54 17.69
N TYR A 493 -25.60 39.08 17.63
CA TYR A 493 -26.47 38.91 18.79
C TYR A 493 -25.81 38.07 19.90
N HIS A 494 -25.20 36.94 19.52
CA HIS A 494 -24.53 36.06 20.49
C HIS A 494 -23.26 36.67 21.11
N LYS A 495 -22.57 37.59 20.43
CA LYS A 495 -21.40 38.29 21.01
C LYS A 495 -21.80 39.23 22.14
N ASP A 496 -23.02 39.75 22.12
CA ASP A 496 -23.50 40.74 23.07
C ASP A 496 -24.11 40.11 24.34
N ILE A 497 -24.37 38.79 24.34
CA ILE A 497 -24.90 38.04 25.49
C ILE A 497 -23.78 37.46 26.36
N LYS A 498 -23.83 37.70 27.68
CA LYS A 498 -22.93 37.10 28.66
C LYS A 498 -23.50 35.78 29.20
N LEU A 499 -23.09 34.68 28.57
CA LEU A 499 -23.22 33.27 28.99
C LEU A 499 -24.62 32.60 28.88
N PRO A 500 -24.70 31.34 28.41
CA PRO A 500 -23.61 30.52 27.87
C PRO A 500 -23.20 30.99 26.47
N ASN A 501 -21.89 31.19 26.26
CA ASN A 501 -21.34 31.71 25.01
C ASN A 501 -21.08 30.57 24.01
N LEU A 502 -22.11 29.78 23.71
CA LEU A 502 -22.02 28.72 22.71
C LEU A 502 -22.89 29.07 21.50
N PRO A 503 -22.33 29.72 20.46
CA PRO A 503 -23.08 29.92 19.23
C PRO A 503 -23.28 28.58 18.53
N VAL A 504 -24.45 28.38 17.94
CA VAL A 504 -24.70 27.22 17.08
C VAL A 504 -23.86 27.28 15.82
N SER A 505 -23.50 26.11 15.30
CA SER A 505 -22.79 26.04 14.02
C SER A 505 -23.62 26.56 12.86
N LYS A 506 -22.93 27.04 11.82
CA LYS A 506 -23.59 27.54 10.61
C LYS A 506 -24.47 26.47 9.95
N VAL A 507 -24.00 25.23 9.90
CA VAL A 507 -24.74 24.10 9.31
C VAL A 507 -26.05 23.85 10.07
N TYR A 508 -25.98 23.87 11.40
CA TYR A 508 -27.18 23.74 12.23
C TYR A 508 -28.16 24.90 12.00
N PHE A 509 -27.64 26.14 11.99
CA PHE A 509 -28.45 27.33 11.74
C PHE A 509 -29.14 27.28 10.37
N GLU A 510 -28.40 26.92 9.31
CA GLU A 510 -28.94 26.77 7.96
C GLU A 510 -30.05 25.71 7.94
N HIS A 511 -29.81 24.56 8.56
CA HIS A 511 -30.80 23.48 8.63
C HIS A 511 -32.09 23.92 9.34
N THR A 512 -32.02 24.66 10.45
CA THR A 512 -33.25 25.12 11.08
C THR A 512 -33.89 26.29 10.36
N TRP A 513 -33.10 27.20 9.78
CA TRP A 513 -33.63 28.31 8.99
C TRP A 513 -34.41 27.86 7.76
N GLU A 514 -33.98 26.79 7.09
CA GLU A 514 -34.70 26.19 5.96
C GLU A 514 -36.02 25.50 6.38
N ASN A 515 -36.16 25.12 7.65
CA ASN A 515 -37.31 24.40 8.20
C ASN A 515 -38.28 25.30 9.01
N LEU A 516 -38.00 26.62 9.09
CA LEU A 516 -38.88 27.65 9.66
C LEU A 516 -39.85 28.19 8.60
#